data_AF-A0A3D0V5K2-F1
#
_entry.id   AF-A0A3D0V5K2-F1
#
_cell.length_a   1.000
_cell.length_b   1.000
_cell.length_c   1.000
_cell.angle_alpha   90.00
_cell.angle_beta   90.00
_cell.angle_gamma   90.00
#
_symmetry.space_group_name_H-M   'P 1'
#
loop_
_entity.id
_entity.type
_entity.pdbx_description
1 polymer ?
#
loop_
_entity_poly.entity_id
_entity_poly.type
_entity_poly.pdbx_seq_one_letter_code
_entity_poly.pdbx_strand_id
1 'polypeptide(L)'
;MCSVQQGYPERPSPEILETNREQETAKRELRELGIEGFPENIKALIEQRRTQQHPEGFEEIISHLDDTDELKRLMTDRGVISIVHSEGANVWDHSKMAIQEIESMPVSEETKRDLKLIMLFHDLGKTLSGQNEKNIEQTKKKLEKGALQQAMVGHHKERLVDVEAGFKANGVDGQKLKMFMMVVENHMNTSLLEQDPKKTVKLFEGFGENDDERKIVVELLTLVLQADGNATQRVDLVDGELKYSRNEKKLELDFDSVWKKYEEGKKIVQQEEEKKKKQEAEVAFEVSVFGKKLSDYLVQDRGIKPGPEMGKAVGKIKGLIAVNKDKAPDEIKNIIDGLEI
;
A
#
# COMPACT_ATOMS: atom_id res chain seq x y z
N MET A 1 5.39 26.32 70.51
CA MET A 1 5.78 24.99 70.01
C MET A 1 4.95 24.72 68.75
N CYS A 2 5.54 24.92 67.57
CA CYS A 2 4.88 24.60 66.29
C CYS A 2 5.11 23.12 65.99
N SER A 3 4.04 22.34 66.06
CA SER A 3 4.01 20.96 65.58
C SER A 3 3.94 20.98 64.05
N VAL A 4 5.05 20.62 63.39
CA VAL A 4 5.08 20.36 61.96
C VAL A 4 4.57 18.93 61.77
N GLN A 5 3.32 18.77 61.34
CA GLN A 5 2.84 17.50 60.82
C GLN A 5 3.57 17.23 59.49
N GLN A 6 4.58 16.37 59.52
CA GLN A 6 5.11 15.73 58.32
C GLN A 6 4.01 14.82 57.75
N GLY A 7 3.32 15.29 56.72
CA GLY A 7 2.46 14.45 55.91
C GLY A 7 3.30 13.35 55.27
N TYR A 8 2.95 12.09 55.53
CA TYR A 8 3.48 10.97 54.76
C TYR A 8 3.13 11.18 53.29
N PRO A 9 4.04 10.96 52.34
CA PRO A 9 3.70 11.03 50.93
C PRO A 9 2.59 10.01 50.66
N GLU A 10 1.48 10.49 50.08
CA GLU A 10 0.38 9.64 49.64
C GLU A 10 0.94 8.52 48.76
N ARG A 11 0.63 7.27 49.13
CA ARG A 11 0.99 6.14 48.27
C ARG A 11 0.27 6.33 46.94
N PRO A 12 0.96 6.20 45.80
CA PRO A 12 0.32 6.30 44.50
C PRO A 12 -0.80 5.27 44.40
N SER A 13 -1.90 5.65 43.75
CA SER A 13 -3.04 4.76 43.55
C SER A 13 -2.64 3.50 42.78
N PRO A 14 -3.37 2.38 42.93
CA PRO A 14 -3.13 1.14 42.18
C PRO A 14 -3.06 1.35 40.66
N GLU A 15 -3.91 2.22 40.11
CA GLU A 15 -3.93 2.58 38.68
C GLU A 15 -2.63 3.26 38.22
N ILE A 16 -2.05 4.11 39.07
CA ILE A 16 -0.74 4.76 38.80
C ILE A 16 0.37 3.72 38.84
N LEU A 17 0.31 2.75 39.76
CA LEU A 17 1.30 1.67 39.85
C LEU A 17 1.26 0.73 38.63
N GLU A 18 0.06 0.38 38.15
CA GLU A 18 -0.10 -0.43 36.94
C GLU A 18 0.39 0.29 35.68
N THR A 19 0.03 1.56 35.52
CA THR A 19 0.49 2.39 34.39
C THR A 19 2.01 2.51 34.38
N ASN A 20 2.64 2.72 35.54
CA ASN A 20 4.10 2.78 35.65
C ASN A 20 4.76 1.44 35.28
N ARG A 21 4.18 0.31 35.70
CA ARG A 21 4.71 -1.02 35.37
C ARG A 21 4.62 -1.32 33.88
N GLU A 22 3.53 -0.94 33.23
CA GLU A 22 3.33 -1.11 31.79
C GLU A 22 4.33 -0.27 30.99
N GLN A 23 4.55 0.99 31.38
CA GLN A 23 5.56 1.87 30.76
C GLN A 23 6.98 1.32 30.90
N GLU A 24 7.37 0.84 32.08
CA GLU A 24 8.72 0.26 32.29
C GLU A 24 8.91 -1.04 31.48
N THR A 25 7.86 -1.84 31.34
CA THR A 25 7.89 -3.05 30.48
C THR A 25 8.05 -2.66 29.01
N ALA A 26 7.29 -1.67 28.54
CA ALA A 26 7.39 -1.14 27.19
C ALA A 26 8.79 -0.58 26.88
N LYS A 27 9.36 0.22 27.80
CA LYS A 27 10.73 0.76 27.67
C LYS A 27 11.77 -0.35 27.52
N ARG A 28 11.67 -1.40 28.32
CA ARG A 28 12.60 -2.54 28.26
C ARG A 28 12.52 -3.23 26.90
N GLU A 29 11.33 -3.54 26.42
CA GLU A 29 11.16 -4.22 25.14
C GLU A 29 11.59 -3.38 23.94
N LEU A 30 11.31 -2.07 23.93
CA LEU A 30 11.83 -1.17 22.90
C LEU A 30 13.36 -1.20 22.88
N ARG A 31 14.00 -1.14 24.06
CA ARG A 31 15.46 -1.19 24.19
C ARG A 31 16.05 -2.52 23.70
N GLU A 32 15.40 -3.64 23.99
CA GLU A 32 15.81 -4.97 23.49
C GLU A 32 15.80 -5.04 21.96
N LEU A 33 14.93 -4.27 21.30
CA LEU A 33 14.85 -4.15 19.84
C LEU A 33 15.75 -3.04 19.26
N GLY A 34 16.48 -2.31 20.12
CA GLY A 34 17.32 -1.19 19.72
C GLY A 34 16.54 0.08 19.37
N ILE A 35 15.32 0.24 19.90
CA ILE A 35 14.47 1.42 19.73
C ILE A 35 14.49 2.24 21.02
N GLU A 36 14.63 3.56 20.87
CA GLU A 36 14.65 4.47 22.01
C GLU A 36 13.31 4.53 22.75
N GLY A 37 13.37 4.66 24.08
CA GLY A 37 12.21 4.70 24.96
C GLY A 37 11.55 6.07 25.06
N PHE A 38 11.35 6.76 23.94
CA PHE A 38 10.64 8.04 23.93
C PHE A 38 9.16 7.87 24.30
N PRO A 39 8.50 8.89 24.90
CA PRO A 39 7.10 8.82 25.28
C PRO A 39 6.17 8.35 24.16
N GLU A 40 6.41 8.82 22.94
CA GLU A 40 5.65 8.49 21.73
C GLU A 40 5.80 7.00 21.35
N ASN A 41 7.03 6.48 21.40
CA ASN A 41 7.31 5.07 21.11
C ASN A 41 6.68 4.15 22.17
N ILE A 42 6.79 4.53 23.45
CA ILE A 42 6.17 3.80 24.56
C ILE A 42 4.66 3.76 24.39
N LYS A 43 4.04 4.91 24.11
CA LYS A 43 2.59 5.01 23.90
C LYS A 43 2.13 4.14 22.73
N ALA A 44 2.83 4.20 21.60
CA ALA A 44 2.50 3.41 20.42
C ALA A 44 2.58 1.90 20.69
N LEU A 45 3.60 1.43 21.39
CA LEU A 45 3.72 0.03 21.79
C LEU A 45 2.58 -0.39 22.73
N ILE A 46 2.26 0.42 23.74
CA ILE A 46 1.20 0.12 24.71
C ILE A 46 -0.17 0.01 24.00
N GLU A 47 -0.47 0.94 23.09
CA GLU A 47 -1.71 0.90 22.32
C GLU A 47 -1.79 -0.32 21.41
N GLN A 48 -0.68 -0.69 20.74
CA GLN A 48 -0.62 -1.90 19.92
C GLN A 48 -0.83 -3.17 20.75
N ARG A 49 -0.26 -3.27 21.96
CA ARG A 49 -0.50 -4.40 22.88
C ARG A 49 -1.95 -4.56 23.30
N ARG A 50 -2.65 -3.44 23.46
CA ARG A 50 -4.06 -3.42 23.84
C ARG A 50 -4.99 -3.68 22.66
N THR A 51 -4.47 -3.78 21.44
CA THR A 51 -5.26 -3.98 20.22
C THR A 51 -5.17 -5.43 19.79
N GLN A 52 -6.26 -6.19 19.95
CA GLN A 52 -6.34 -7.58 19.49
C GLN A 52 -6.36 -7.66 17.95
N GLN A 53 -5.69 -8.67 17.39
CA GLN A 53 -5.71 -8.96 15.94
C GLN A 53 -6.85 -9.92 15.55
N HIS A 54 -7.40 -10.62 16.55
CA HIS A 54 -8.45 -11.61 16.38
C HIS A 54 -9.74 -11.18 17.07
N PRO A 55 -10.91 -11.56 16.53
CA PRO A 55 -12.19 -11.36 17.20
C PRO A 55 -12.25 -12.04 18.58
N GLU A 56 -12.91 -11.39 19.54
CA GLU A 56 -13.16 -11.92 20.89
C GLU A 56 -13.89 -13.27 20.87
N GLY A 57 -13.63 -14.10 21.88
CA GLY A 57 -14.31 -15.40 22.09
C GLY A 57 -13.61 -16.60 21.46
N PHE A 58 -12.44 -16.38 20.86
CA PHE A 58 -11.58 -17.39 20.24
C PHE A 58 -10.19 -17.47 20.89
N GLU A 59 -10.02 -16.92 22.10
CA GLU A 59 -8.74 -16.86 22.82
C GLU A 59 -8.12 -18.25 23.03
N GLU A 60 -8.97 -19.27 23.21
CA GLU A 60 -8.58 -20.68 23.33
C GLU A 60 -7.88 -21.20 22.06
N ILE A 61 -8.33 -20.80 20.87
CA ILE A 61 -7.66 -21.14 19.60
C ILE A 61 -6.31 -20.42 19.54
N ILE A 62 -6.28 -19.13 19.89
CA ILE A 62 -5.07 -18.31 19.82
C ILE A 62 -3.98 -18.77 20.81
N SER A 63 -4.37 -19.31 21.97
CA SER A 63 -3.41 -19.82 22.96
C SER A 63 -2.78 -21.17 22.59
N HIS A 64 -3.37 -21.90 21.64
CA HIS A 64 -2.90 -23.23 21.20
C HIS A 64 -2.34 -23.22 19.79
N LEU A 65 -1.93 -22.04 19.31
CA LEU A 65 -1.36 -21.87 17.98
C LEU A 65 -0.16 -22.80 17.72
N ASP A 66 0.65 -23.09 18.74
CA ASP A 66 1.81 -24.00 18.64
C ASP A 66 1.50 -25.48 18.94
N ASP A 67 0.27 -25.82 19.35
CA ASP A 67 -0.16 -27.21 19.63
C ASP A 67 -1.03 -27.71 18.46
N THR A 68 -0.42 -28.46 17.54
CA THR A 68 -1.07 -28.89 16.29
C THR A 68 -2.33 -29.73 16.51
N ASP A 69 -2.32 -30.67 17.46
CA ASP A 69 -3.45 -31.57 17.69
C ASP A 69 -4.61 -30.82 18.34
N GLU A 70 -4.31 -30.00 19.33
CA GLU A 70 -5.31 -29.21 20.04
C GLU A 70 -5.88 -28.09 19.16
N LEU A 71 -5.03 -27.41 18.37
CA LEU A 71 -5.45 -26.40 17.41
C LEU A 71 -6.41 -26.98 16.38
N LYS A 72 -6.09 -28.14 15.81
CA LYS A 72 -6.95 -28.85 14.85
C LYS A 72 -8.30 -29.20 15.45
N ARG A 73 -8.32 -29.70 16.69
CA ARG A 73 -9.56 -30.00 17.42
C ARG A 73 -10.40 -28.74 17.61
N LEU A 74 -9.81 -27.68 18.16
CA LEU A 74 -10.51 -26.43 18.46
C LEU A 74 -11.03 -25.73 17.19
N MET A 75 -10.24 -25.69 16.12
CA MET A 75 -10.65 -25.16 14.83
C MET A 75 -11.87 -25.92 14.29
N THR A 76 -11.84 -27.25 14.35
CA THR A 76 -12.95 -28.11 13.91
C THR A 76 -14.20 -27.85 14.75
N ASP A 77 -14.08 -27.86 16.08
CA ASP A 77 -15.21 -27.69 17.02
C ASP A 77 -15.87 -26.32 16.87
N ARG A 78 -15.10 -25.28 16.55
CA ARG A 78 -15.57 -23.90 16.39
C ARG A 78 -15.93 -23.53 14.95
N GLY A 79 -15.79 -24.47 13.99
CA GLY A 79 -16.05 -24.20 12.57
C GLY A 79 -15.10 -23.18 11.94
N VAL A 80 -13.89 -23.05 12.49
CA VAL A 80 -12.82 -22.19 11.96
C VAL A 80 -11.99 -23.01 10.98
N ILE A 81 -11.85 -22.51 9.75
CA ILE A 81 -11.10 -23.16 8.67
C ILE A 81 -9.82 -22.41 8.30
N SER A 82 -9.65 -21.17 8.75
CA SER A 82 -8.48 -20.35 8.45
C SER A 82 -8.19 -19.36 9.57
N ILE A 83 -6.93 -19.23 9.96
CA ILE A 83 -6.43 -18.27 10.96
C ILE A 83 -5.26 -17.52 10.34
N VAL A 84 -5.17 -16.22 10.60
CA VAL A 84 -3.94 -15.46 10.35
C VAL A 84 -3.07 -15.50 11.61
N HIS A 85 -2.31 -16.58 11.75
CA HIS A 85 -1.68 -17.06 12.98
C HIS A 85 -0.49 -16.21 13.50
N SER A 86 0.45 -15.80 12.65
CA SER A 86 1.66 -15.12 13.16
C SER A 86 1.51 -13.62 13.38
N GLU A 87 0.28 -13.09 13.36
CA GLU A 87 0.03 -11.73 13.86
C GLU A 87 0.11 -11.67 15.40
N GLY A 88 0.19 -12.82 16.08
CA GLY A 88 0.15 -12.94 17.53
C GLY A 88 -1.22 -12.54 18.11
N ALA A 89 -1.32 -12.44 19.43
CA ALA A 89 -2.59 -12.13 20.08
C ALA A 89 -3.01 -10.66 19.83
N ASN A 90 -2.02 -9.78 19.69
CA ASN A 90 -2.21 -8.34 19.56
C ASN A 90 -1.29 -7.73 18.49
N VAL A 91 -1.54 -6.48 18.12
CA VAL A 91 -0.79 -5.79 17.06
C VAL A 91 0.70 -5.67 17.38
N TRP A 92 1.08 -5.55 18.66
CA TRP A 92 2.48 -5.46 19.04
C TRP A 92 3.23 -6.76 18.80
N ASP A 93 2.60 -7.92 18.98
CA ASP A 93 3.24 -9.22 18.73
C ASP A 93 3.69 -9.31 17.25
N HIS A 94 2.79 -8.92 16.32
CA HIS A 94 3.12 -8.80 14.89
C HIS A 94 4.25 -7.80 14.63
N SER A 95 4.11 -6.55 15.08
CA SER A 95 5.13 -5.51 14.87
C SER A 95 6.48 -5.93 15.42
N LYS A 96 6.52 -6.58 16.58
CA LYS A 96 7.73 -7.09 17.21
C LYS A 96 8.40 -8.17 16.38
N MET A 97 7.65 -9.14 15.87
CA MET A 97 8.19 -10.17 14.97
C MET A 97 8.77 -9.52 13.70
N ALA A 98 8.06 -8.59 13.08
CA ALA A 98 8.57 -7.91 11.89
C ALA A 98 9.83 -7.08 12.16
N ILE A 99 9.91 -6.42 13.32
CA ILE A 99 11.11 -5.71 13.79
C ILE A 99 12.30 -6.67 13.96
N GLN A 100 12.06 -7.89 14.45
CA GLN A 100 13.10 -8.91 14.61
C GLN A 100 13.57 -9.47 13.25
N GLU A 101 12.68 -9.64 12.28
CA GLU A 101 13.04 -10.07 10.92
C GLU A 101 14.02 -9.10 10.24
N ILE A 102 13.89 -7.78 10.51
CA ILE A 102 14.78 -6.74 9.96
C ILE A 102 16.25 -6.96 10.36
N GLU A 103 16.52 -7.57 11.52
CA GLU A 103 17.90 -7.81 11.98
C GLU A 103 18.69 -8.70 11.02
N SER A 104 17.98 -9.63 10.38
CA SER A 104 18.55 -10.60 9.45
C SER A 104 18.71 -10.06 8.02
N MET A 105 18.12 -8.89 7.72
CA MET A 105 18.15 -8.32 6.38
C MET A 105 19.57 -7.84 5.99
N PRO A 106 20.00 -8.07 4.73
CA PRO A 106 21.33 -7.70 4.25
C PRO A 106 21.41 -6.20 3.86
N VAL A 107 21.03 -5.32 4.79
CA VAL A 107 21.02 -3.86 4.61
C VAL A 107 21.88 -3.17 5.67
N SER A 108 22.17 -1.89 5.48
CA SER A 108 22.99 -1.11 6.40
C SER A 108 22.33 -0.98 7.78
N GLU A 109 23.12 -0.80 8.84
CA GLU A 109 22.60 -0.59 10.20
C GLU A 109 21.76 0.69 10.32
N GLU A 110 22.03 1.71 9.50
CA GLU A 110 21.18 2.90 9.40
C GLU A 110 19.81 2.53 8.82
N THR A 111 19.79 1.79 7.71
CA THR A 111 18.55 1.28 7.09
C THR A 111 17.77 0.39 8.06
N LYS A 112 18.44 -0.48 8.83
CA LYS A 112 17.76 -1.29 9.85
C LYS A 112 17.09 -0.41 10.91
N ARG A 113 17.77 0.60 11.44
CA ARG A 113 17.17 1.54 12.41
C ARG A 113 15.93 2.23 11.84
N ASP A 114 16.03 2.68 10.60
CA ASP A 114 14.93 3.32 9.88
C ASP A 114 13.73 2.37 9.72
N LEU A 115 13.98 1.14 9.26
CA LEU A 115 12.94 0.12 9.08
C LEU A 115 12.28 -0.28 10.40
N LYS A 116 13.06 -0.47 11.48
CA LYS A 116 12.52 -0.81 12.80
C LYS A 116 11.58 0.28 13.31
N LEU A 117 11.97 1.54 13.10
CA LEU A 117 11.14 2.67 13.48
C LEU A 117 9.86 2.72 12.63
N ILE A 118 9.95 2.51 11.31
CA ILE A 118 8.75 2.42 10.45
C ILE A 118 7.85 1.27 10.90
N MET A 119 8.39 0.09 11.18
CA MET A 119 7.62 -1.07 11.63
C MET A 119 6.96 -0.88 12.99
N LEU A 120 7.55 -0.10 13.91
CA LEU A 120 6.89 0.26 15.17
C LEU A 120 5.57 0.99 14.92
N PHE A 121 5.46 1.76 13.85
CA PHE A 121 4.32 2.65 13.59
C PHE A 121 3.41 2.21 12.44
N HIS A 122 3.84 1.31 11.56
CA HIS A 122 3.13 0.98 10.31
C HIS A 122 1.67 0.58 10.54
N ASP A 123 1.42 -0.21 11.58
CA ASP A 123 0.13 -0.76 11.94
C ASP A 123 -0.58 0.01 13.08
N LEU A 124 -0.05 1.15 13.54
CA LEU A 124 -0.62 1.88 14.68
C LEU A 124 -2.09 2.27 14.45
N GLY A 125 -2.48 2.54 13.21
CA GLY A 125 -3.86 2.84 12.83
C GLY A 125 -4.86 1.69 13.06
N LYS A 126 -4.39 0.44 13.26
CA LYS A 126 -5.23 -0.71 13.59
C LYS A 126 -6.04 -0.49 14.86
N THR A 127 -5.46 0.23 15.82
CA THR A 127 -6.06 0.64 17.11
C THR A 127 -7.42 1.33 16.97
N LEU A 128 -7.66 2.04 15.87
CA LEU A 128 -8.94 2.71 15.58
C LEU A 128 -9.74 1.97 14.51
N SER A 129 -9.08 1.52 13.45
CA SER A 129 -9.78 0.99 12.27
C SER A 129 -10.66 -0.23 12.60
N GLY A 130 -10.24 -1.10 13.53
CA GLY A 130 -10.99 -2.29 13.92
C GLY A 130 -12.35 -1.99 14.55
N GLN A 131 -12.54 -0.78 15.10
CA GLN A 131 -13.77 -0.33 15.75
C GLN A 131 -14.79 0.28 14.76
N ASN A 132 -14.40 0.47 13.50
CA ASN A 132 -15.28 1.02 12.47
C ASN A 132 -16.41 0.04 12.14
N GLU A 133 -17.66 0.52 12.03
CA GLU A 133 -18.84 -0.30 11.72
C GLU A 133 -18.66 -1.19 10.49
N LYS A 134 -18.04 -0.68 9.41
CA LYS A 134 -17.78 -1.46 8.20
C LYS A 134 -16.81 -2.61 8.46
N ASN A 135 -15.78 -2.37 9.27
CA ASN A 135 -14.80 -3.39 9.65
C ASN A 135 -15.41 -4.41 10.61
N ILE A 136 -16.29 -4.00 11.52
CA ILE A 136 -17.07 -4.93 12.37
C ILE A 136 -17.96 -5.83 11.50
N GLU A 137 -18.69 -5.26 10.54
CA GLU A 137 -19.54 -6.04 9.63
C GLU A 137 -18.73 -7.02 8.76
N GLN A 138 -17.59 -6.57 8.23
CA GLN A 138 -16.68 -7.43 7.47
C GLN A 138 -16.10 -8.57 8.31
N THR A 139 -15.73 -8.28 9.56
CA THR A 139 -15.23 -9.29 10.52
C THR A 139 -16.28 -10.36 10.76
N LYS A 140 -17.55 -9.99 10.99
CA LYS A 140 -18.65 -10.95 11.12
C LYS A 140 -18.79 -11.84 9.88
N LYS A 141 -18.76 -11.25 8.68
CA LYS A 141 -18.82 -12.00 7.40
C LYS A 141 -17.62 -12.94 7.20
N LYS A 142 -16.44 -12.61 7.74
CA LYS A 142 -15.27 -13.50 7.70
C LYS A 142 -15.45 -14.68 8.66
N LEU A 143 -15.92 -14.42 9.88
CA LEU A 143 -16.21 -15.45 10.87
C LEU A 143 -17.29 -16.43 10.40
N GLU A 144 -18.35 -15.94 9.75
CA GLU A 144 -19.39 -16.79 9.12
C GLU A 144 -18.82 -17.76 8.06
N LYS A 145 -17.68 -17.41 7.47
CA LYS A 145 -16.95 -18.25 6.50
C LYS A 145 -15.84 -19.09 7.15
N GLY A 146 -15.75 -19.09 8.48
CA GLY A 146 -14.73 -19.79 9.25
C GLY A 146 -13.34 -19.14 9.19
N ALA A 147 -13.23 -17.86 8.83
CA ALA A 147 -11.95 -17.14 8.81
C ALA A 147 -11.78 -16.30 10.09
N LEU A 148 -10.85 -16.70 10.96
CA LEU A 148 -10.51 -16.03 12.21
C LEU A 148 -9.51 -14.90 11.96
N GLN A 149 -10.03 -13.78 11.46
CA GLN A 149 -9.26 -12.57 11.20
C GLN A 149 -10.13 -11.32 11.37
N GLN A 150 -9.66 -10.36 12.18
CA GLN A 150 -10.33 -9.08 12.28
C GLN A 150 -10.09 -8.25 11.00
N ALA A 151 -11.15 -7.60 10.50
CA ALA A 151 -11.01 -6.63 9.42
C ALA A 151 -10.54 -5.30 10.01
N MET A 152 -9.46 -4.76 9.44
CA MET A 152 -8.87 -3.47 9.82
C MET A 152 -8.54 -2.68 8.56
N VAL A 153 -9.48 -2.67 7.61
CA VAL A 153 -9.25 -2.05 6.29
C VAL A 153 -9.11 -0.54 6.47
N GLY A 154 -8.08 0.03 5.84
CA GLY A 154 -7.82 1.47 5.86
C GLY A 154 -6.94 1.96 7.02
N HIS A 155 -6.42 1.09 7.88
CA HIS A 155 -5.60 1.50 9.03
C HIS A 155 -4.38 2.35 8.66
N HIS A 156 -3.79 2.16 7.47
CA HIS A 156 -2.69 2.98 6.95
C HIS A 156 -3.03 4.49 6.81
N LYS A 157 -4.30 4.89 6.98
CA LYS A 157 -4.75 6.29 6.97
C LYS A 157 -5.12 6.83 8.35
N GLU A 158 -5.14 5.97 9.36
CA GLU A 158 -5.52 6.30 10.72
C GLU A 158 -4.29 6.62 11.56
N ARG A 159 -4.45 7.44 12.60
CA ARG A 159 -3.38 7.80 13.55
C ARG A 159 -2.12 8.43 12.89
N LEU A 160 -2.19 8.95 11.66
CA LEU A 160 -1.05 9.53 10.96
C LEU A 160 -0.37 10.68 11.73
N VAL A 161 -1.13 11.45 12.50
CA VAL A 161 -0.59 12.50 13.36
C VAL A 161 0.29 11.93 14.49
N ASP A 162 -0.13 10.82 15.10
CA ASP A 162 0.68 10.15 16.14
C ASP A 162 1.90 9.46 15.53
N VAL A 163 1.77 8.88 14.33
CA VAL A 163 2.91 8.32 13.57
C VAL A 163 3.94 9.40 13.26
N GLU A 164 3.50 10.56 12.74
CA GLU A 164 4.38 11.69 12.45
C GLU A 164 5.06 12.23 13.71
N ALA A 165 4.33 12.34 14.82
CA ALA A 165 4.88 12.74 16.12
C ALA A 165 5.92 11.73 16.63
N GLY A 166 5.66 10.43 16.47
CA GLY A 166 6.59 9.36 16.78
C GLY A 166 7.89 9.48 16.00
N PHE A 167 7.82 9.65 14.68
CA PHE A 167 9.02 9.87 13.85
C PHE A 167 9.81 11.12 14.27
N LYS A 168 9.14 12.25 14.51
CA LYS A 168 9.80 13.47 14.97
C LYS A 168 10.49 13.31 16.32
N ALA A 169 9.89 12.58 17.26
CA ALA A 169 10.49 12.30 18.57
C ALA A 169 11.81 11.51 18.45
N ASN A 170 11.95 10.71 17.39
CA ASN A 170 13.17 9.97 17.08
C ASN A 170 14.14 10.77 16.19
N GLY A 171 13.94 12.08 16.04
CA GLY A 171 14.82 12.95 15.26
C GLY A 171 14.66 12.82 13.75
N VAL A 172 13.56 12.22 13.26
CA VAL A 172 13.26 12.15 11.83
C VAL A 172 12.51 13.41 11.40
N ASP A 173 13.13 14.20 10.52
CA ASP A 173 12.57 15.47 10.05
C ASP A 173 12.70 15.64 8.52
N GLY A 174 12.22 16.80 8.03
CA GLY A 174 12.38 17.24 6.65
C GLY A 174 11.93 16.21 5.60
N GLN A 175 12.85 15.89 4.69
CA GLN A 175 12.60 14.95 3.61
C GLN A 175 12.48 13.50 4.11
N LYS A 176 13.26 13.11 5.11
CA LYS A 176 13.23 11.75 5.67
C LYS A 176 11.88 11.44 6.32
N LEU A 177 11.30 12.41 7.03
CA LEU A 177 9.96 12.31 7.57
C LEU A 177 8.90 12.07 6.48
N LYS A 178 8.94 12.85 5.40
CA LYS A 178 8.02 12.66 4.27
C LYS A 178 8.12 11.26 3.67
N MET A 179 9.34 10.76 3.49
CA MET A 179 9.57 9.40 2.98
C MET A 179 9.00 8.34 3.91
N PHE A 180 9.22 8.44 5.22
CA PHE A 180 8.71 7.46 6.19
C PHE A 180 7.17 7.46 6.23
N MET A 181 6.57 8.65 6.23
CA MET A 181 5.11 8.79 6.15
C MET A 181 4.57 8.16 4.86
N MET A 182 5.22 8.40 3.71
CA MET A 182 4.83 7.76 2.46
C MET A 182 4.92 6.24 2.51
N VAL A 183 5.96 5.67 3.14
CA VAL A 183 6.07 4.22 3.33
C VAL A 183 4.92 3.71 4.20
N VAL A 184 4.63 4.35 5.33
CA VAL A 184 3.50 3.97 6.21
C VAL A 184 2.16 4.08 5.50
N GLU A 185 1.90 5.15 4.75
CA GLU A 185 0.62 5.29 4.04
C GLU A 185 0.45 4.25 2.92
N ASN A 186 1.54 3.65 2.43
CA ASN A 186 1.53 2.74 1.30
C ASN A 186 1.89 1.29 1.64
N HIS A 187 2.17 0.95 2.90
CA HIS A 187 2.56 -0.40 3.33
C HIS A 187 1.48 -1.47 3.07
N MET A 188 0.24 -1.06 2.76
CA MET A 188 -0.84 -1.96 2.37
C MET A 188 -0.92 -2.25 0.86
N ASN A 189 -0.08 -1.61 0.03
CA ASN A 189 -0.06 -1.84 -1.41
C ASN A 189 0.74 -3.10 -1.76
N THR A 190 0.21 -4.28 -1.43
CA THR A 190 0.90 -5.56 -1.65
C THR A 190 0.87 -6.05 -3.09
N SER A 191 0.17 -5.33 -3.99
CA SER A 191 -0.07 -5.75 -5.38
C SER A 191 0.86 -5.06 -6.38
N LEU A 192 2.00 -4.49 -5.95
CA LEU A 192 2.92 -3.74 -6.84
C LEU A 192 3.30 -4.56 -8.09
N LEU A 193 3.61 -5.86 -7.93
CA LEU A 193 3.95 -6.77 -9.04
C LEU A 193 2.76 -7.28 -9.86
N GLU A 194 1.52 -7.16 -9.38
CA GLU A 194 0.29 -7.58 -10.10
C GLU A 194 -0.47 -6.38 -10.71
N GLN A 195 -0.19 -5.17 -10.25
CA GLN A 195 -0.90 -3.95 -10.63
C GLN A 195 -0.68 -3.57 -12.11
N ASP A 196 -1.65 -2.90 -12.72
CA ASP A 196 -1.48 -2.31 -14.05
C ASP A 196 -0.26 -1.36 -14.09
N PRO A 197 0.63 -1.46 -15.10
CA PRO A 197 1.84 -0.63 -15.18
C PRO A 197 1.58 0.89 -15.09
N LYS A 198 0.47 1.40 -15.64
CA LYS A 198 0.14 2.83 -15.57
C LYS A 198 -0.27 3.24 -14.17
N LYS A 199 -1.01 2.38 -13.48
CA LYS A 199 -1.32 2.60 -12.05
C LYS A 199 -0.06 2.62 -11.20
N THR A 200 0.92 1.75 -11.51
CA THR A 200 2.23 1.76 -10.83
C THR A 200 2.99 3.06 -11.09
N VAL A 201 3.00 3.57 -12.33
CA VAL A 201 3.59 4.88 -12.64
C VAL A 201 2.93 5.98 -11.82
N LYS A 202 1.60 6.08 -11.85
CA LYS A 202 0.85 7.10 -11.11
C LYS A 202 1.10 7.04 -9.61
N LEU A 203 1.21 5.83 -9.05
CA LEU A 203 1.53 5.65 -7.64
C LEU A 203 2.94 6.18 -7.32
N PHE A 204 3.94 5.78 -8.11
CA PHE A 204 5.34 6.10 -7.84
C PHE A 204 5.66 7.58 -8.10
N GLU A 205 4.96 8.22 -9.03
CA GLU A 205 5.03 9.67 -9.21
C GLU A 205 4.61 10.45 -7.95
N GLY A 206 3.80 9.84 -7.08
CA GLY A 206 3.44 10.38 -5.78
C GLY A 206 4.51 10.20 -4.69
N PHE A 207 5.54 9.36 -4.92
CA PHE A 207 6.56 9.04 -3.91
C PHE A 207 7.73 10.03 -3.86
N GLY A 208 7.85 10.93 -4.84
CA GLY A 208 8.93 11.89 -4.89
C GLY A 208 8.91 12.74 -6.15
N GLU A 209 9.65 13.84 -6.12
CA GLU A 209 9.71 14.80 -7.24
C GLU A 209 10.55 14.26 -8.40
N ASN A 210 11.49 13.35 -8.11
CA ASN A 210 12.41 12.74 -9.08
C ASN A 210 12.58 11.23 -8.82
N ASP A 211 13.22 10.53 -9.76
CA ASP A 211 13.39 9.07 -9.69
C ASP A 211 14.31 8.63 -8.53
N ASP A 212 15.27 9.46 -8.09
CA ASP A 212 16.16 9.12 -6.98
C ASP A 212 15.40 9.08 -5.65
N GLU A 213 14.53 10.07 -5.41
CA GLU A 213 13.64 10.08 -4.24
C GLU A 213 12.66 8.91 -4.26
N ARG A 214 12.08 8.62 -5.44
CA ARG A 214 11.13 7.51 -5.62
C ARG A 214 11.79 6.17 -5.32
N LYS A 215 13.03 5.96 -5.77
CA LYS A 215 13.76 4.71 -5.50
C LYS A 215 13.90 4.45 -4.01
N ILE A 216 14.27 5.47 -3.23
CA ILE A 216 14.43 5.32 -1.77
C ILE A 216 13.12 4.91 -1.11
N VAL A 217 12.00 5.55 -1.46
CA VAL A 217 10.68 5.20 -0.91
C VAL A 217 10.27 3.79 -1.33
N VAL A 218 10.49 3.42 -2.60
CA VAL A 218 10.14 2.08 -3.12
C VAL A 218 10.98 1.01 -2.45
N GLU A 219 12.28 1.23 -2.27
CA GLU A 219 13.20 0.31 -1.60
C GLU A 219 12.77 0.08 -0.15
N LEU A 220 12.53 1.16 0.61
CA LEU A 220 12.01 1.05 1.98
C LEU A 220 10.66 0.35 2.03
N LEU A 221 9.74 0.67 1.10
CA LEU A 221 8.42 0.04 1.03
C LEU A 221 8.53 -1.46 0.76
N THR A 222 9.40 -1.89 -0.15
CA THR A 222 9.63 -3.33 -0.42
C THR A 222 10.21 -4.05 0.79
N LEU A 223 11.15 -3.43 1.51
CA LEU A 223 11.75 -4.02 2.70
C LEU A 223 10.74 -4.13 3.85
N VAL A 224 9.90 -3.11 4.05
CA VAL A 224 8.78 -3.14 5.01
C VAL A 224 7.79 -4.25 4.67
N LEU A 225 7.39 -4.35 3.40
CA LEU A 225 6.46 -5.38 2.93
C LEU A 225 7.05 -6.80 3.13
N GLN A 226 8.34 -6.98 2.89
CA GLN A 226 9.03 -8.25 3.14
C GLN A 226 9.09 -8.59 4.64
N ALA A 227 9.43 -7.64 5.50
CA ALA A 227 9.46 -7.83 6.95
C ALA A 227 8.08 -8.24 7.48
N ASP A 228 7.04 -7.49 7.10
CA ASP A 228 5.64 -7.75 7.43
C ASP A 228 5.15 -9.09 6.85
N GLY A 229 5.53 -9.41 5.61
CA GLY A 229 5.24 -10.69 4.97
C GLY A 229 5.88 -11.89 5.68
N ASN A 230 7.12 -11.74 6.17
CA ASN A 230 7.79 -12.77 6.96
C ASN A 230 7.18 -12.94 8.35
N ALA A 231 6.70 -11.84 8.93
CA ALA A 231 5.95 -11.83 10.19
C ALA A 231 4.47 -12.22 10.03
N THR A 232 4.02 -12.64 8.84
CA THR A 232 2.63 -13.08 8.56
C THR A 232 2.55 -14.52 8.05
N GLN A 233 1.89 -15.39 8.81
CA GLN A 233 1.65 -16.79 8.55
C GLN A 233 0.16 -17.09 8.71
N ARG A 234 -0.36 -17.92 7.82
CA ARG A 234 -1.72 -18.44 7.85
C ARG A 234 -1.70 -19.92 8.18
N VAL A 235 -2.72 -20.32 8.92
CA VAL A 235 -3.01 -21.71 9.25
C VAL A 235 -4.38 -22.04 8.71
N ASP A 236 -4.44 -22.92 7.72
CA ASP A 236 -5.66 -23.36 7.07
C ASP A 236 -5.96 -24.82 7.42
N LEU A 237 -7.19 -25.13 7.80
CA LEU A 237 -7.67 -26.49 8.00
C LEU A 237 -8.27 -26.99 6.69
N VAL A 238 -7.54 -27.86 5.99
CA VAL A 238 -7.91 -28.40 4.67
C VAL A 238 -7.98 -29.91 4.73
N ASP A 239 -9.15 -30.48 4.43
CA ASP A 239 -9.39 -31.93 4.48
C ASP A 239 -9.01 -32.56 5.83
N GLY A 240 -9.20 -31.80 6.91
CA GLY A 240 -8.85 -32.22 8.27
C GLY A 240 -7.38 -32.05 8.62
N GLU A 241 -6.52 -31.50 7.76
CA GLU A 241 -5.11 -31.27 8.04
C GLU A 241 -4.77 -29.79 8.11
N LEU A 242 -3.86 -29.42 9.02
CA LEU A 242 -3.38 -28.05 9.15
C LEU A 242 -2.31 -27.77 8.09
N LYS A 243 -2.50 -26.72 7.30
CA LYS A 243 -1.57 -26.21 6.30
C LYS A 243 -1.08 -24.84 6.70
N TYR A 244 0.23 -24.68 6.72
CA TYR A 244 0.89 -23.43 7.09
C TYR A 244 1.40 -22.75 5.82
N SER A 245 1.07 -21.48 5.63
CA SER A 245 1.55 -20.69 4.49
C SER A 245 1.95 -19.29 4.94
N ARG A 246 2.94 -18.68 4.28
CA ARG A 246 3.28 -17.28 4.48
C ARG A 246 2.62 -16.42 3.40
N ASN A 247 2.65 -15.10 3.57
CA ASN A 247 2.17 -14.17 2.55
C ASN A 247 3.16 -14.08 1.38
N GLU A 248 3.17 -15.10 0.50
CA GLU A 248 4.07 -15.22 -0.65
C GLU A 248 4.08 -13.95 -1.52
N LYS A 249 2.92 -13.33 -1.72
CA LYS A 249 2.81 -12.08 -2.50
C LYS A 249 3.68 -10.95 -1.96
N LYS A 250 3.81 -10.82 -0.64
CA LYS A 250 4.68 -9.81 -0.02
C LYS A 250 6.15 -10.22 -0.11
N LEU A 251 6.44 -11.52 0.00
CA LEU A 251 7.80 -12.07 -0.04
C LEU A 251 8.43 -12.03 -1.43
N GLU A 252 7.62 -12.06 -2.48
CA GLU A 252 8.05 -11.90 -3.88
C GLU A 252 8.35 -10.44 -4.26
N LEU A 253 8.00 -9.45 -3.43
CA LEU A 253 8.25 -8.04 -3.71
C LEU A 253 9.71 -7.69 -3.41
N ASP A 254 10.59 -7.89 -4.38
CA ASP A 254 11.94 -7.31 -4.37
C ASP A 254 11.99 -5.96 -5.12
N PHE A 255 12.94 -5.11 -4.71
CA PHE A 255 13.11 -3.77 -5.27
C PHE A 255 13.31 -3.80 -6.79
N ASP A 256 14.18 -4.68 -7.31
CA ASP A 256 14.55 -4.69 -8.73
C ASP A 256 13.35 -5.05 -9.61
N SER A 257 12.59 -6.07 -9.21
CA SER A 257 11.36 -6.48 -9.91
C SER A 257 10.30 -5.37 -9.90
N VAL A 258 10.10 -4.73 -8.75
CA VAL A 258 9.14 -3.64 -8.59
C VAL A 258 9.55 -2.40 -9.41
N TRP A 259 10.84 -2.03 -9.39
CA TRP A 259 11.36 -0.89 -10.12
C TRP A 259 11.33 -1.10 -11.63
N LYS A 260 11.73 -2.28 -12.10
CA LYS A 260 11.66 -2.63 -13.53
C LYS A 260 10.24 -2.47 -14.08
N LYS A 261 9.24 -2.85 -13.31
CA LYS A 261 7.83 -2.70 -13.70
C LYS A 261 7.41 -1.23 -13.82
N TYR A 262 7.92 -0.37 -12.94
CA TYR A 262 7.72 1.08 -13.06
C TYR A 262 8.35 1.62 -14.37
N GLU A 263 9.57 1.20 -14.72
CA GLU A 263 10.22 1.61 -15.97
C GLU A 263 9.48 1.14 -17.23
N GLU A 264 8.96 -0.10 -17.22
CA GLU A 264 8.08 -0.60 -18.27
C GLU A 264 6.81 0.25 -18.38
N GLY A 265 6.21 0.60 -17.24
CA GLY A 265 5.07 1.51 -17.18
C GLY A 265 5.37 2.87 -17.78
N LYS A 266 6.52 3.49 -17.47
CA LYS A 266 6.93 4.79 -18.05
C LYS A 266 7.00 4.72 -19.58
N LYS A 267 7.58 3.65 -20.12
CA LYS A 267 7.68 3.45 -21.58
C LYS A 267 6.29 3.35 -22.23
N ILE A 268 5.37 2.61 -21.60
CA ILE A 268 3.99 2.48 -22.08
C ILE A 268 3.28 3.83 -22.09
N VAL A 269 3.37 4.59 -20.98
CA VAL A 269 2.76 5.92 -20.87
C VAL A 269 3.32 6.87 -21.91
N GLN A 270 4.64 6.91 -22.09
CA GLN A 270 5.30 7.74 -23.09
C GLN A 270 4.84 7.41 -24.52
N GLN A 271 4.79 6.12 -24.88
CA GLN A 271 4.33 5.69 -26.21
C GLN A 271 2.88 6.10 -26.47
N GLU A 272 2.01 6.05 -25.44
CA GLU A 272 0.64 6.49 -25.56
C GLU A 272 0.50 8.00 -25.70
N GLU A 273 1.31 8.77 -24.97
CA GLU A 273 1.35 10.23 -25.12
C GLU A 273 1.86 10.65 -26.49
N GLU A 274 2.92 10.01 -27.01
CA GLU A 274 3.43 10.24 -28.35
C GLU A 274 2.38 9.89 -29.41
N LYS A 275 1.69 8.76 -29.25
CA LYS A 275 0.58 8.37 -30.13
C LYS A 275 -0.56 9.38 -30.08
N LYS A 276 -0.91 9.88 -28.90
CA LYS A 276 -1.95 10.89 -28.71
C LYS A 276 -1.55 12.22 -29.35
N LYS A 277 -0.33 12.70 -29.12
CA LYS A 277 0.21 13.92 -29.77
C LYS A 277 0.22 13.80 -31.28
N LYS A 278 0.61 12.63 -31.82
CA LYS A 278 0.56 12.37 -33.26
C LYS A 278 -0.88 12.41 -33.79
N GLN A 279 -1.83 11.79 -33.08
CA GLN A 279 -3.25 11.83 -33.44
C GLN A 279 -3.81 13.26 -33.37
N GLU A 280 -3.47 14.05 -32.36
CA GLU A 280 -3.87 15.44 -32.22
C GLU A 280 -3.30 16.31 -33.35
N ALA A 281 -2.03 16.10 -33.73
CA ALA A 281 -1.41 16.79 -34.86
C ALA A 281 -2.05 16.41 -36.21
N GLU A 282 -2.36 15.12 -36.42
CA GLU A 282 -3.09 14.66 -37.60
C GLU A 282 -4.47 15.31 -37.69
N VAL A 283 -5.22 15.33 -36.59
CA VAL A 283 -6.55 15.97 -36.54
C VAL A 283 -6.46 17.48 -36.76
N ALA A 284 -5.49 18.16 -36.16
CA ALA A 284 -5.28 19.60 -36.36
C ALA A 284 -4.96 19.91 -37.83
N PHE A 285 -4.13 19.09 -38.47
CA PHE A 285 -3.83 19.22 -39.89
C PHE A 285 -5.07 18.96 -40.76
N GLU A 286 -5.83 17.90 -40.49
CA GLU A 286 -7.10 17.63 -41.18
C GLU A 286 -8.06 18.82 -41.06
N VAL A 287 -8.20 19.40 -39.87
CA VAL A 287 -9.02 20.61 -39.65
C VAL A 287 -8.46 21.80 -40.43
N SER A 288 -7.14 21.96 -40.55
CA SER A 288 -6.55 23.03 -41.36
C SER A 288 -6.83 22.87 -42.87
N VAL A 289 -6.95 21.63 -43.36
CA VAL A 289 -7.23 21.33 -44.77
C VAL A 289 -8.73 21.43 -45.07
N PHE A 290 -9.59 20.84 -44.23
CA PHE A 290 -11.02 20.69 -44.54
C PHE A 290 -11.92 21.67 -43.75
N GLY A 291 -11.39 22.40 -42.77
CA GLY A 291 -12.16 23.20 -41.82
C GLY A 291 -12.88 22.37 -40.75
N LYS A 292 -12.78 21.05 -40.79
CA LYS A 292 -13.39 20.08 -39.86
C LYS A 292 -12.61 18.77 -39.87
N LYS A 293 -12.95 17.82 -38.98
CA LYS A 293 -12.32 16.49 -38.99
C LYS A 293 -12.57 15.80 -40.33
N LEU A 294 -11.61 15.01 -40.80
CA LEU A 294 -11.76 14.28 -42.07
C LEU A 294 -13.02 13.41 -42.10
N SER A 295 -13.36 12.78 -40.96
CA SER A 295 -14.60 12.01 -40.81
C SER A 295 -15.84 12.86 -41.09
N ASP A 296 -15.86 14.10 -40.60
CA ASP A 296 -17.00 14.99 -40.70
C ASP A 296 -17.10 15.57 -42.12
N TYR A 297 -15.96 15.88 -42.75
CA TYR A 297 -15.88 16.27 -44.15
C TYR A 297 -16.43 15.17 -45.07
N LEU A 298 -16.02 13.91 -44.84
CA LEU A 298 -16.51 12.77 -45.63
C LEU A 298 -18.02 12.57 -45.50
N VAL A 299 -18.59 12.73 -44.30
CA VAL A 299 -20.02 12.54 -44.07
C VAL A 299 -20.84 13.73 -44.57
N GLN A 300 -20.45 14.95 -44.19
CA GLN A 300 -21.25 16.16 -44.40
C GLN A 300 -21.09 16.72 -45.82
N ASP A 301 -19.86 16.72 -46.33
CA ASP A 301 -19.52 17.42 -47.57
C ASP A 301 -19.43 16.46 -48.76
N ARG A 302 -19.09 15.19 -48.50
CA ARG A 302 -18.97 14.12 -49.52
C ARG A 302 -20.09 13.07 -49.46
N GLY A 303 -20.98 13.13 -48.46
CA GLY A 303 -22.14 12.24 -48.35
C GLY A 303 -21.82 10.76 -48.08
N ILE A 304 -20.60 10.44 -47.65
CA ILE A 304 -20.16 9.05 -47.40
C ILE A 304 -20.67 8.60 -46.04
N LYS A 305 -21.44 7.50 -46.01
CA LYS A 305 -21.99 6.94 -44.76
C LYS A 305 -20.91 6.23 -43.93
N PRO A 306 -21.00 6.28 -42.59
CA PRO A 306 -20.13 5.48 -41.72
C PRO A 306 -20.19 3.99 -42.07
N GLY A 307 -19.02 3.37 -42.28
CA GLY A 307 -18.92 1.97 -42.69
C GLY A 307 -17.62 1.67 -43.47
N PRO A 308 -17.54 0.51 -44.13
CA PRO A 308 -16.34 0.09 -44.87
C PRO A 308 -15.89 1.09 -45.94
N GLU A 309 -16.83 1.72 -46.64
CA GLU A 309 -16.55 2.72 -47.68
C GLU A 309 -15.89 3.99 -47.11
N MET A 310 -16.28 4.41 -45.91
CA MET A 310 -15.62 5.51 -45.21
C MET A 310 -14.16 5.15 -44.88
N GLY A 311 -13.89 3.92 -44.46
CA GLY A 311 -12.52 3.44 -44.20
C GLY A 311 -11.63 3.51 -45.45
N LYS A 312 -12.17 3.12 -46.62
CA LYS A 312 -11.46 3.25 -47.91
C LYS A 312 -11.21 4.71 -48.29
N ALA A 313 -12.22 5.56 -48.16
CA ALA A 313 -12.13 6.98 -48.47
C ALA A 313 -11.10 7.70 -47.57
N VAL A 314 -11.10 7.41 -46.26
CA VAL A 314 -10.08 7.91 -45.32
C VAL A 314 -8.68 7.49 -45.77
N GLY A 315 -8.49 6.22 -46.13
CA GLY A 315 -7.20 5.71 -46.61
C GLY A 315 -6.71 6.42 -47.87
N LYS A 316 -7.59 6.61 -48.86
CA LYS A 316 -7.29 7.31 -50.12
C LYS A 316 -6.91 8.76 -49.88
N ILE A 317 -7.69 9.48 -49.07
CA ILE A 317 -7.44 10.88 -48.74
C ILE A 317 -6.15 11.05 -47.94
N LYS A 318 -5.90 10.22 -46.92
CA LYS A 318 -4.64 10.28 -46.16
C LYS A 318 -3.42 10.00 -47.04
N GLY A 319 -3.55 9.09 -48.02
CA GLY A 319 -2.51 8.86 -49.03
C GLY A 319 -2.21 10.09 -49.88
N LEU A 320 -3.26 10.81 -50.32
CA LEU A 320 -3.11 12.04 -51.12
C LEU A 320 -2.50 13.19 -50.31
N ILE A 321 -2.90 13.34 -49.05
CA ILE A 321 -2.29 14.28 -48.11
C ILE A 321 -0.79 13.99 -47.99
N ALA A 322 -0.41 12.71 -47.78
CA ALA A 322 0.99 12.33 -47.63
C ALA A 322 1.85 12.62 -48.88
N VAL A 323 1.29 12.43 -50.08
CA VAL A 323 1.97 12.73 -51.36
C VAL A 323 2.10 14.24 -51.59
N ASN A 324 1.18 15.05 -51.08
CA ASN A 324 1.15 16.50 -51.28
C ASN A 324 1.53 17.29 -50.01
N LYS A 325 2.28 16.68 -49.09
CA LYS A 325 2.61 17.25 -47.77
C LYS A 325 3.30 18.62 -47.80
N ASP A 326 3.94 18.97 -48.92
CA ASP A 326 4.69 20.22 -49.08
C ASP A 326 3.82 21.37 -49.64
N LYS A 327 2.54 21.11 -49.93
CA LYS A 327 1.57 22.10 -50.45
C LYS A 327 0.81 22.80 -49.33
N ALA A 328 0.26 23.97 -49.61
CA ALA A 328 -0.60 24.67 -48.65
C ALA A 328 -1.92 23.91 -48.42
N PRO A 329 -2.53 23.99 -47.22
CA PRO A 329 -3.77 23.27 -46.90
C PRO A 329 -4.90 23.47 -47.92
N ASP A 330 -5.09 24.69 -48.43
CA ASP A 330 -6.11 24.99 -49.44
C ASP A 330 -5.83 24.30 -50.79
N GLU A 331 -4.56 24.18 -51.17
CA GLU A 331 -4.17 23.48 -52.40
C GLU A 331 -4.42 21.97 -52.28
N ILE A 332 -4.11 21.40 -51.11
CA ILE A 332 -4.39 19.99 -50.80
C ILE A 332 -5.90 19.74 -50.84
N LYS A 333 -6.69 20.65 -50.25
CA LYS A 333 -8.16 20.57 -50.29
C LYS A 333 -8.69 20.57 -51.72
N ASN A 334 -8.22 21.49 -52.57
CA ASN A 334 -8.66 21.58 -53.98
C ASN A 334 -8.35 20.30 -54.78
N ILE A 335 -7.20 19.67 -54.52
CA ILE A 335 -6.86 18.38 -55.14
C ILE A 335 -7.84 17.28 -54.72
N ILE A 336 -8.20 17.25 -53.44
CA ILE A 336 -9.09 16.24 -52.87
C ILE A 336 -10.55 16.46 -53.33
N ASP A 337 -11.01 17.72 -53.33
CA ASP A 337 -12.35 18.09 -53.80
C ASP A 337 -12.55 17.73 -55.28
N GLY A 338 -11.49 17.88 -56.10
CA GLY A 338 -11.49 17.54 -57.53
C GLY A 338 -11.43 16.05 -57.87
N LEU A 339 -11.34 15.16 -56.88
CA LEU A 339 -11.33 13.71 -57.10
C LEU A 339 -12.72 13.12 -56.91
N GLU A 340 -13.05 12.09 -57.69
CA GLU A 340 -14.11 11.14 -57.32
C GLU A 340 -13.56 10.17 -56.27
N ILE A 341 -14.24 10.10 -55.13
CA ILE A 341 -13.82 9.34 -53.95
C ILE A 341 -14.87 8.30 -53.63
#